data_AF-A0A2M7RVC7-F1
#
_entry.id   AF-A0A2M7RVC7-F1
#
_cell.length_a   1.000
_cell.length_b   1.000
_cell.length_c   1.000
_cell.angle_alpha   90.00
_cell.angle_beta   90.00
_cell.angle_gamma   90.00
#
_symmetry.space_group_name_H-M   'P 1'
#
loop_
_entity.id
_entity.type
_entity.pdbx_description
1 polymer ?
#
loop_
_entity_poly.entity_id
_entity_poly.type
_entity_poly.pdbx_seq_one_letter_code
_entity_poly.pdbx_strand_id
1 'polypeptide(L)'
;MYKAIILPFAQLDIKESASWYNKQQKGLGKRFTAQIREKIRFIQKNPNTVFTRYQNTKTAVVDVFPFMIHFSVVDADKLIIISAVFHTSLNPTNWKNR
;
A
#
# COMPACT_ATOMS: atom_id res chain seq x y z
N MET A 1 -9.88 -12.90 10.09
CA MET A 1 -8.84 -12.24 9.27
C MET A 1 -9.47 -11.86 7.93
N TYR A 2 -9.28 -10.62 7.47
CA TYR A 2 -9.85 -10.14 6.22
C TYR A 2 -9.03 -10.64 5.02
N LYS A 3 -9.68 -10.89 3.90
CA LYS A 3 -8.99 -11.14 2.63
C LYS A 3 -8.51 -9.80 2.05
N ALA A 4 -7.41 -9.80 1.30
CA ALA A 4 -6.91 -8.60 0.64
C ALA A 4 -6.82 -8.84 -0.88
N ILE A 5 -7.35 -7.91 -1.65
CA ILE A 5 -7.19 -7.83 -3.10
C ILE A 5 -6.38 -6.57 -3.41
N ILE A 6 -5.35 -6.73 -4.25
CA ILE A 6 -4.51 -5.62 -4.71
C ILE A 6 -4.92 -5.29 -6.13
N LEU A 7 -5.45 -4.08 -6.35
CA LEU A 7 -5.87 -3.64 -7.68
C LEU A 7 -4.65 -3.51 -8.62
N PRO A 8 -4.83 -3.64 -9.94
CA PRO A 8 -3.73 -3.61 -10.91
C PRO A 8 -2.82 -2.38 -10.79
N PHE A 9 -3.39 -1.20 -10.51
CA PHE A 9 -2.61 0.02 -10.31
C PHE A 9 -1.70 -0.04 -9.08
N ALA A 10 -2.21 -0.54 -7.95
CA ALA A 10 -1.40 -0.75 -6.75
C ALA A 10 -0.30 -1.81 -6.99
N GLN A 11 -0.57 -2.84 -7.79
CA GLN A 11 0.47 -3.82 -8.16
C GLN A 11 1.57 -3.17 -9.00
N LEU A 12 1.20 -2.27 -9.92
CA LEU A 12 2.14 -1.51 -10.73
C LEU A 12 3.00 -0.59 -9.86
N ASP A 13 2.40 0.17 -8.94
CA ASP A 13 3.12 1.05 -8.00
C ASP A 13 4.17 0.26 -7.20
N ILE A 14 3.81 -0.92 -6.68
CA ILE A 14 4.71 -1.80 -5.94
C ILE A 14 5.86 -2.29 -6.85
N LYS A 15 5.54 -2.72 -8.08
CA LYS A 15 6.52 -3.27 -9.02
C LYS A 15 7.53 -2.22 -9.45
N GLU A 16 7.07 -1.02 -9.82
CA GLU A 16 7.92 0.10 -10.23
C GLU A 16 8.83 0.53 -9.09
N SER A 17 8.28 0.69 -7.88
CA SER A 17 9.04 1.08 -6.69
C SER A 17 10.08 0.03 -6.30
N ALA A 18 9.72 -1.26 -6.33
CA ALA A 18 10.65 -2.35 -6.03
C ALA A 18 11.79 -2.41 -7.05
N SER A 19 11.49 -2.21 -8.34
CA SER A 19 12.49 -2.14 -9.40
C SER A 19 13.44 -0.95 -9.18
N TRP A 20 12.90 0.23 -8.89
CA TRP A 20 13.68 1.42 -8.61
C TRP A 20 14.63 1.22 -7.42
N TYR A 21 14.13 0.75 -6.27
CA TYR A 21 14.95 0.49 -5.10
C TYR A 21 16.03 -0.55 -5.37
N ASN A 22 15.72 -1.61 -6.12
CA ASN A 22 16.71 -2.64 -6.44
C ASN A 22 17.82 -2.14 -7.37
N LYS A 23 17.55 -1.12 -8.20
CA LYS A 23 18.57 -0.42 -8.99
C LYS A 23 19.49 0.44 -8.11
N GLN A 24 18.95 1.05 -7.05
CA GLN A 24 19.77 1.82 -6.09
C GLN A 24 20.69 0.92 -5.27
N GLN A 25 20.17 -0.21 -4.78
CA GLN A 25 20.95 -1.19 -4.05
C GLN A 25 20.37 -2.59 -4.28
N LYS A 26 21.23 -3.53 -4.70
CA LYS A 26 20.84 -4.92 -4.91
C LYS A 26 20.22 -5.50 -3.64
N GLY A 27 19.00 -6.03 -3.76
CA GLY A 27 18.24 -6.61 -2.64
C GLY A 27 17.28 -5.64 -1.96
N LEU A 28 17.40 -4.33 -2.17
CA LEU A 28 16.54 -3.35 -1.51
C LEU A 28 15.08 -3.43 -2.00
N GLY A 29 14.85 -3.76 -3.28
CA GLY A 29 13.50 -4.02 -3.80
C GLY A 29 12.83 -5.24 -3.15
N LYS A 30 13.61 -6.28 -2.80
CA LYS A 30 13.10 -7.43 -2.04
C LYS A 30 12.70 -7.03 -0.62
N ARG A 31 13.53 -6.22 0.04
CA ARG A 31 13.22 -5.66 1.36
C ARG A 31 11.95 -4.80 1.32
N PHE A 32 11.81 -3.95 0.31
CA PHE A 32 10.60 -3.13 0.09
C PHE A 32 9.34 -4.00 -0.02
N THR A 33 9.33 -4.98 -0.93
CA THR A 33 8.17 -5.86 -1.13
C THR A 33 7.83 -6.68 0.13
N ALA A 34 8.83 -7.07 0.92
CA ALA A 34 8.61 -7.73 2.21
C ALA A 34 7.89 -6.81 3.21
N GLN A 35 8.33 -5.55 3.35
CA GLN A 35 7.67 -4.57 4.22
C GLN A 35 6.23 -4.27 3.78
N ILE A 36 5.98 -4.15 2.47
CA ILE A 36 4.60 -3.99 1.95
C ILE A 36 3.73 -5.17 2.36
N ARG A 37 4.22 -6.41 2.17
CA ARG A 37 3.48 -7.62 2.53
C ARG A 37 3.20 -7.70 4.03
N GLU A 38 4.17 -7.34 4.86
CA GLU A 38 4.01 -7.29 6.31
C GLU A 38 2.92 -6.28 6.72
N LYS A 39 2.96 -5.06 6.14
CA LYS A 39 1.95 -4.05 6.40
C LYS A 39 0.55 -4.50 5.94
N ILE A 40 0.43 -5.16 4.78
CA ILE A 40 -0.85 -5.74 4.32
C ILE A 40 -1.36 -6.78 5.31
N ARG A 41 -0.51 -7.69 5.80
CA ARG A 41 -0.90 -8.69 6.82
C ARG A 41 -1.38 -8.02 8.11
N PHE A 42 -0.75 -6.92 8.51
CA PHE A 42 -1.20 -6.12 9.64
C PHE A 42 -2.59 -5.54 9.40
N ILE A 43 -2.86 -4.95 8.23
CA ILE A 43 -4.18 -4.42 7.86
C ILE A 43 -5.24 -5.54 7.84
N GLN A 44 -4.91 -6.72 7.32
CA GLN A 44 -5.82 -7.89 7.30
C GLN A 44 -6.24 -8.38 8.69
N LYS A 45 -5.38 -8.18 9.70
CA LYS A 45 -5.67 -8.51 11.11
C LYS A 45 -6.38 -7.38 11.83
N ASN A 46 -6.09 -6.13 11.46
CA ASN A 46 -6.51 -4.92 12.17
C ASN A 46 -7.16 -3.86 11.23
N PRO A 47 -8.21 -4.20 10.47
CA PRO A 47 -8.77 -3.29 9.46
C PRO A 47 -9.42 -2.02 10.05
N ASN A 48 -9.80 -2.08 11.34
CA ASN A 48 -10.46 -0.98 12.05
C ASN A 48 -9.51 -0.06 12.81
N THR A 49 -8.26 -0.48 13.04
CA THR A 49 -7.26 0.28 13.79
C THR A 49 -6.57 1.34 12.93
N VAL A 50 -6.77 1.30 11.61
CA VAL A 50 -6.13 2.22 10.67
C VAL A 50 -7.01 3.46 10.44
N PHE A 51 -6.44 4.65 10.62
CA PHE A 51 -7.12 5.94 10.51
C PHE A 51 -7.81 6.12 9.15
N THR A 52 -9.09 6.49 9.19
CA THR A 52 -9.88 6.96 8.05
C THR A 52 -9.49 8.41 7.77
N ARG A 53 -8.93 8.71 6.59
CA ARG A 53 -8.55 10.09 6.23
C ARG A 53 -9.62 10.82 5.42
N TYR A 54 -10.50 10.09 4.71
CA TYR A 54 -11.68 10.63 4.00
C TYR A 54 -12.75 9.55 3.83
N GLN A 55 -14.02 9.89 4.05
CA GLN A 55 -15.24 9.10 3.76
C GLN A 55 -15.10 7.57 3.98
N ASN A 56 -14.58 6.82 2.99
CA ASN A 56 -14.40 5.36 3.02
C ASN A 56 -12.97 4.86 2.72
N THR A 57 -11.98 5.74 2.53
CA THR A 57 -10.59 5.35 2.24
C THR A 57 -9.72 5.47 3.49
N LYS A 58 -9.07 4.36 3.82
CA LYS A 58 -8.11 4.23 4.92
C LYS A 58 -6.70 4.22 4.37
N THR A 59 -5.75 4.68 5.19
CA THR A 59 -4.35 4.78 4.82
C THR A 59 -3.44 4.22 5.89
N ALA A 60 -2.49 3.37 5.52
CA ALA A 60 -1.48 2.84 6.43
C ALA A 60 -0.07 3.21 5.97
N VAL A 61 0.71 3.84 6.85
CA VAL A 61 2.12 4.14 6.60
C VAL A 61 2.95 2.86 6.71
N VAL A 62 3.91 2.72 5.80
CA VAL A 62 4.92 1.66 5.81
C VAL A 62 6.08 2.12 6.69
N ASP A 63 6.51 1.33 7.66
CA ASP A 63 7.36 1.84 8.75
C ASP A 63 8.79 2.20 8.30
N VAL A 64 9.35 1.41 7.38
CA VAL A 64 10.75 1.50 6.95
C VAL A 64 10.92 2.32 5.67
N PHE A 65 9.86 2.41 4.87
CA PHE A 65 9.89 3.07 3.57
C PHE A 65 8.90 4.23 3.59
N PRO A 66 9.21 5.38 2.97
CA PRO A 66 8.33 6.54 2.92
C PRO A 66 7.14 6.29 1.98
N PHE A 67 6.30 5.32 2.32
CA PHE A 67 5.17 4.85 1.52
C PHE A 67 3.91 4.73 2.36
N MET A 68 2.77 4.89 1.69
CA MET A 68 1.44 4.79 2.26
C MET A 68 0.58 3.88 1.40
N ILE A 69 -0.07 2.91 2.04
CA ILE A 69 -1.02 1.99 1.41
C ILE A 69 -2.41 2.59 1.54
N HIS A 70 -3.07 2.83 0.41
CA HIS A 70 -4.46 3.27 0.34
C HIS A 70 -5.37 2.07 0.13
N PHE A 71 -6.39 1.95 0.96
CA PHE A 71 -7.31 0.82 0.89
C PHE A 71 -8.71 1.17 1.40
N SER A 72 -9.69 0.37 1.02
CA SER A 72 -11.04 0.36 1.58
C SER A 72 -11.34 -0.98 2.24
N VAL A 73 -12.31 -0.97 3.15
CA VAL A 73 -12.76 -2.17 3.88
C VAL A 73 -14.23 -2.40 3.53
N VAL A 74 -14.54 -3.61 3.08
CA VAL A 74 -15.90 -4.09 2.85
C VAL A 74 -16.20 -5.11 3.94
N ASP A 75 -16.84 -4.65 5.02
CA ASP A 75 -17.06 -5.47 6.22
C ASP A 75 -18.00 -6.66 5.97
N ALA A 76 -19.01 -6.49 5.11
CA ALA A 76 -19.94 -7.55 4.73
C ALA A 76 -19.22 -8.80 4.19
N ASP A 77 -18.16 -8.60 3.40
CA ASP A 77 -17.40 -9.67 2.75
C ASP A 77 -16.08 -9.99 3.46
N LYS A 78 -15.78 -9.30 4.58
CA LYS A 78 -14.46 -9.31 5.24
C LYS A 78 -13.32 -9.11 4.23
N LEU A 79 -13.47 -8.11 3.36
CA LEU A 79 -12.56 -7.84 2.24
C LEU A 79 -11.87 -6.49 2.40
N ILE A 80 -10.58 -6.45 2.09
CA ILE A 80 -9.77 -5.25 1.96
C ILE A 80 -9.41 -5.08 0.49
N ILE A 81 -9.68 -3.90 -0.07
CA ILE A 81 -9.33 -3.56 -1.44
C ILE A 81 -8.22 -2.52 -1.39
N ILE A 82 -7.02 -2.90 -1.83
CA ILE A 82 -5.86 -2.01 -1.89
C ILE A 82 -5.87 -1.32 -3.26
N SER A 83 -6.12 -0.02 -3.26
CA SER A 83 -6.26 0.79 -4.46
C SER A 83 -4.94 1.40 -4.93
N ALA A 84 -4.03 1.72 -4.01
CA ALA A 84 -2.73 2.30 -4.35
C ALA A 84 -1.66 2.12 -3.26
N VAL A 85 -0.38 2.24 -3.66
CA VAL A 85 0.78 2.25 -2.76
C VAL A 85 1.71 3.41 -3.14
N PHE A 86 1.64 4.52 -2.41
CA PHE A 86 2.28 5.77 -2.81
C PHE A 86 3.46 6.17 -1.96
N HIS A 87 4.48 6.72 -2.59
CA HIS A 87 5.61 7.33 -1.90
C HIS A 87 5.18 8.66 -1.27
N THR A 88 5.27 8.81 0.04
CA THR A 88 4.75 9.97 0.80
C THR A 88 5.56 11.24 0.57
N SER A 89 6.82 11.13 0.16
CA SER A 89 7.66 12.29 -0.17
C SER A 89 7.60 12.72 -1.64
N LEU A 90 6.85 12.02 -2.51
CA LEU A 90 6.68 12.42 -3.90
C LEU A 90 5.50 13.38 -4.05
N ASN A 91 5.63 14.35 -4.97
CA ASN A 91 4.64 15.41 -5.17
C ASN A 91 3.26 14.81 -5.56
N PRO A 92 2.18 15.11 -4.83
CA PRO A 92 0.85 14.53 -5.08
C PRO A 92 0.25 14.87 -6.45
N THR A 93 0.78 15.87 -7.17
CA THR A 93 0.27 16.30 -8.48
C THR A 93 0.39 15.24 -9.58
N ASN A 94 1.24 14.22 -9.39
CA ASN A 94 1.38 13.08 -10.32
C ASN A 94 0.09 12.24 -10.46
N TRP A 95 -0.91 12.51 -9.64
CA TRP A 95 -2.23 11.87 -9.60
C TRP A 95 -3.14 12.20 -10.80
N LYS A 96 -3.06 13.42 -11.37
CA LYS A 96 -4.15 13.93 -12.26
C LYS A 96 -4.32 13.15 -13.58
N ASN A 97 -3.42 12.23 -13.90
CA ASN A 97 -3.39 11.47 -15.15
C ASN A 97 -3.59 9.95 -14.95
N ARG A 98 -4.21 9.52 -13.85
CA ARG A 98 -4.43 8.10 -13.52
C ARG A 98 -5.90 7.80 -13.30
#